data_AF-A0A7Y0IHX1-F1
#
_entry.id   AF-A0A7Y0IHX1-F1
#
_cell.length_a   1.000
_cell.length_b   1.000
_cell.length_c   1.000
_cell.angle_alpha   90.00
_cell.angle_beta   90.00
_cell.angle_gamma   90.00
#
_symmetry.space_group_name_H-M   'P 1'
#
loop_
_entity.id
_entity.type
_entity.pdbx_description
1 polymer ?
#
loop_
_entity_poly.entity_id
_entity_poly.type
_entity_poly.pdbx_seq_one_letter_code
_entity_poly.pdbx_strand_id
1 'polypeptide(L)'
;MKHLVTLLFLTFAMGRAQAQKHKVVTYQLMEPGFNTKVIKGTISEVYTTKRYGKTFWWVVIGTDTIIHVWPRHLDTATMKPGVNRAFYSIKRLDNSWWKKEKSEDYVKPKTN
;
A
#
# COMPACT_ATOMS: atom_id res chain seq x y z
N MET A 1 -0.45 -26.99 -48.72
CA MET A 1 -1.08 -26.06 -47.76
C MET A 1 -1.36 -26.76 -46.42
N LYS A 2 -0.33 -27.13 -45.64
CA LYS A 2 -0.52 -27.80 -44.33
C LYS A 2 0.34 -27.23 -43.19
N HIS A 3 1.21 -26.27 -43.46
CA HIS A 3 2.18 -25.74 -42.49
C HIS A 3 1.95 -24.29 -42.07
N LEU A 4 0.89 -23.64 -42.57
CA LEU A 4 0.62 -22.23 -42.29
C LEU A 4 -0.30 -22.02 -41.09
N VAL A 5 -1.05 -23.05 -40.70
CA VAL A 5 -2.00 -22.99 -39.57
C VAL A 5 -1.29 -23.11 -38.22
N THR A 6 -0.13 -23.77 -38.17
CA THR A 6 0.61 -24.01 -36.93
C THR A 6 1.29 -22.74 -36.38
N LEU A 7 1.62 -21.78 -37.25
CA LEU A 7 2.28 -20.53 -36.85
C LEU A 7 1.31 -19.54 -36.20
N LEU A 8 -0.01 -19.68 -36.45
CA LEU A 8 -1.02 -18.74 -35.95
C LEU A 8 -1.36 -18.94 -34.47
N PHE A 9 -1.00 -20.08 -33.88
CA PHE A 9 -1.28 -20.37 -32.47
C PHE A 9 -0.21 -19.83 -31.50
N LEU A 10 0.98 -19.44 -31.97
CA LEU A 10 2.04 -18.96 -31.09
C LEU A 10 1.88 -17.49 -30.66
N THR A 11 1.08 -16.68 -31.37
CA THR A 11 0.96 -15.23 -31.07
C THR A 11 -0.07 -14.91 -29.98
N PHE A 12 -0.93 -15.87 -29.60
CA PHE A 12 -1.93 -15.67 -28.53
C PHE A 12 -1.40 -15.92 -27.11
N ALA A 13 -0.21 -16.50 -26.96
CA ALA A 13 0.36 -16.78 -25.64
C ALA A 13 0.95 -15.54 -24.95
N MET A 14 1.25 -14.46 -25.67
CA MET A 14 1.79 -13.22 -25.08
C MET A 14 0.71 -12.29 -24.48
N GLY A 15 -0.57 -12.62 -24.62
CA GLY A 15 -1.70 -11.74 -24.26
C GLY A 15 -2.17 -11.79 -22.80
N ARG A 16 -1.56 -12.58 -21.91
CA ARG A 16 -2.03 -12.72 -20.51
C ARG A 16 -1.03 -12.34 -19.43
N ALA A 17 0.07 -11.68 -19.77
CA ALA A 17 0.92 -11.00 -18.78
C ALA A 17 0.39 -9.60 -18.42
N GLN A 18 -0.79 -9.21 -18.93
CA GLN A 18 -1.47 -7.99 -18.52
C GLN A 18 -2.01 -8.17 -17.10
N ALA A 19 -1.19 -7.79 -16.13
CA ALA A 19 -1.61 -7.29 -14.84
C ALA A 19 -2.70 -8.13 -14.15
N GLN A 20 -2.30 -9.23 -13.51
CA GLN A 20 -2.86 -9.48 -12.18
C GLN A 20 -2.49 -8.23 -11.36
N LYS A 21 -3.37 -7.21 -11.39
CA LYS A 21 -3.26 -6.03 -10.53
C LYS A 21 -3.15 -6.59 -9.12
N HIS A 22 -1.93 -6.67 -8.58
CA HIS A 22 -1.70 -7.12 -7.23
C HIS A 22 -2.65 -6.31 -6.36
N LYS A 23 -3.63 -7.00 -5.77
CA LYS A 23 -4.71 -6.33 -5.03
C LYS A 23 -4.08 -5.82 -3.75
N VAL A 24 -3.65 -4.57 -3.78
CA VAL A 24 -3.08 -3.90 -2.61
C VAL A 24 -4.08 -4.00 -1.46
N VAL A 25 -3.66 -4.58 -0.34
CA VAL A 25 -4.45 -4.72 0.87
C VAL A 25 -3.99 -3.66 1.86
N THR A 26 -4.95 -2.90 2.38
CA THR A 26 -4.66 -1.83 3.32
C THR A 26 -5.14 -2.21 4.71
N TYR A 27 -4.33 -1.88 5.70
CA TYR A 27 -4.59 -2.09 7.11
C TYR A 27 -4.42 -0.78 7.86
N GLN A 28 -4.99 -0.71 9.05
CA GLN A 28 -4.77 0.32 10.04
C GLN A 28 -4.14 -0.31 11.26
N LEU A 29 -3.07 0.31 11.77
CA LEU A 29 -2.52 0.01 13.07
C LEU A 29 -3.47 0.52 14.15
N MET A 30 -3.87 -0.38 15.05
CA MET A 30 -4.78 -0.10 16.16
C MET A 30 -4.01 -0.02 17.47
N GLU A 31 -4.70 0.32 18.55
CA GLU A 31 -4.09 0.28 19.88
C GLU A 31 -3.58 -1.12 20.22
N PRO A 32 -2.49 -1.20 21.01
CA PRO A 32 -2.02 -2.47 21.56
C PRO A 32 -3.15 -3.25 22.23
N GLY A 33 -3.29 -4.53 21.89
CA GLY A 33 -4.31 -5.41 22.46
C GLY A 33 -5.67 -5.36 21.78
N PHE A 34 -5.88 -4.49 20.77
CA PHE A 34 -7.15 -4.44 20.03
C PHE A 34 -7.51 -5.78 19.38
N ASN A 35 -6.51 -6.50 18.85
CA ASN A 35 -6.63 -7.89 18.41
C ASN A 35 -5.25 -8.55 18.34
N THR A 36 -5.24 -9.86 18.05
CA THR A 36 -4.04 -10.69 17.93
C THR A 36 -3.45 -10.74 16.52
N LYS A 37 -3.99 -9.96 15.56
CA LYS A 37 -3.50 -9.99 14.18
C LYS A 37 -2.13 -9.30 14.09
N VAL A 38 -1.26 -9.88 13.27
CA VAL A 38 0.10 -9.40 13.03
C VAL A 38 0.40 -9.41 11.54
N ILE A 39 1.05 -8.36 11.06
CA ILE A 39 1.77 -8.37 9.78
C ILE A 39 3.24 -8.18 10.07
N LYS A 40 4.08 -9.06 9.52
CA LYS A 40 5.54 -8.96 9.61
C LYS A 40 6.12 -8.93 8.20
N GLY A 41 7.09 -8.06 7.98
CA GLY A 41 7.83 -8.04 6.74
C GLY A 41 8.83 -6.90 6.67
N THR A 42 9.51 -6.81 5.54
CA THR A 42 10.43 -5.72 5.24
C THR A 42 9.65 -4.52 4.72
N ILE A 43 9.90 -3.37 5.33
CA ILE A 43 9.34 -2.09 4.87
C ILE A 43 9.98 -1.76 3.52
N SER A 44 9.16 -1.65 2.48
CA SER A 44 9.61 -1.27 1.13
C SER A 44 9.56 0.24 0.93
N GLU A 45 8.55 0.90 1.50
CA GLU A 45 8.33 2.34 1.37
C GLU A 45 7.64 2.90 2.61
N VAL A 46 7.95 4.16 2.94
CA VAL A 46 7.18 4.96 3.89
C VAL A 46 6.83 6.27 3.22
N TYR A 47 5.56 6.65 3.25
CA TYR A 47 5.11 7.89 2.65
C TYR A 47 3.95 8.50 3.44
N THR A 48 3.68 9.77 3.17
CA THR A 48 2.55 10.49 3.77
C THR A 48 1.57 10.95 2.72
N THR A 49 0.29 11.01 3.07
CA THR A 49 -0.73 11.75 2.29
C THR A 49 -1.36 12.84 3.16
N LYS A 50 -1.86 13.90 2.54
CA LYS A 50 -2.64 14.95 3.21
C LYS A 50 -4.08 14.91 2.77
N ARG A 51 -5.02 15.03 3.71
CA ARG A 51 -6.45 15.09 3.41
C ARG A 51 -7.20 15.82 4.52
N TYR A 52 -8.07 16.75 4.17
CA TYR A 52 -8.79 17.62 5.11
C TYR A 52 -7.87 18.27 6.14
N GLY A 53 -6.69 18.74 5.70
CA GLY A 53 -5.66 19.31 6.57
C GLY A 53 -4.94 18.32 7.51
N LYS A 54 -5.25 17.02 7.44
CA LYS A 54 -4.61 15.98 8.26
C LYS A 54 -3.55 15.24 7.47
N THR A 55 -2.44 14.90 8.13
CA THR A 55 -1.37 14.07 7.56
C THR A 55 -1.55 12.62 7.99
N PHE A 56 -1.54 11.71 7.03
CA PHE A 56 -1.67 10.26 7.22
C PHE A 56 -0.34 9.60 6.88
N TRP A 57 0.14 8.71 7.75
CA TRP A 57 1.40 7.98 7.56
C TRP A 57 1.12 6.57 7.07
N TRP A 58 1.80 6.17 6.01
CA TRP A 58 1.62 4.89 5.33
C TRP A 58 2.95 4.16 5.26
N VAL A 59 2.95 2.90 5.71
CA VAL A 59 4.08 1.99 5.65
C VAL A 59 3.73 0.87 4.68
N VAL A 60 4.53 0.70 3.64
CA VAL A 60 4.38 -0.39 2.66
C VAL A 60 5.26 -1.56 3.09
N ILE A 61 4.67 -2.74 3.15
CA ILE A 61 5.34 -4.01 3.45
C ILE A 61 5.32 -4.85 2.18
N GLY A 62 6.49 -5.20 1.66
CA GLY A 62 6.60 -5.93 0.39
C GLY A 62 6.02 -5.13 -0.79
N THR A 63 5.19 -5.77 -1.62
CA THR A 63 4.64 -5.16 -2.85
C THR A 63 3.14 -4.90 -2.81
N ASP A 64 2.42 -5.46 -1.83
CA ASP A 64 0.95 -5.51 -1.85
C ASP A 64 0.29 -5.13 -0.52
N THR A 65 1.05 -4.82 0.51
CA THR A 65 0.50 -4.56 1.84
C THR A 65 0.83 -3.15 2.30
N ILE A 66 -0.19 -2.38 2.66
CA ILE A 66 -0.05 -1.00 3.17
C ILE A 66 -0.64 -0.93 4.57
N ILE A 67 0.08 -0.30 5.50
CA ILE A 67 -0.35 -0.11 6.88
C ILE A 67 -0.41 1.40 7.15
N HIS A 68 -1.60 1.91 7.48
CA HIS A 68 -1.76 3.23 8.08
C HIS A 68 -1.27 3.20 9.53
N VAL A 69 -0.41 4.13 9.88
CA VAL A 69 0.13 4.26 11.24
C VAL A 69 -0.29 5.61 11.80
N TRP A 70 -0.88 5.62 13.00
CA TRP A 70 -1.20 6.88 13.67
C TRP A 70 0.08 7.58 14.12
N PRO A 71 0.14 8.93 14.11
CA PRO A 71 1.33 9.68 14.53
C PRO A 71 1.85 9.26 15.92
N ARG A 72 0.95 8.96 16.87
CA ARG A 72 1.32 8.51 18.22
C ARG A 72 2.01 7.14 18.29
N HIS A 73 1.89 6.33 17.24
CA HIS A 73 2.49 5.00 17.14
C HIS A 73 3.66 4.97 16.14
N LEU A 74 3.96 6.11 15.52
CA LEU A 74 5.03 6.22 14.56
C LEU A 74 6.38 6.13 15.28
N ASP A 75 7.16 5.12 14.93
CA ASP A 75 8.53 4.95 15.41
C ASP A 75 9.49 5.25 14.27
N THR A 76 9.91 6.52 14.16
CA THR A 76 10.74 7.00 13.04
C THR A 76 12.13 6.37 13.02
N ALA A 77 12.61 5.79 14.12
CA ALA A 77 13.92 5.13 14.16
C ALA A 77 13.93 3.82 13.35
N THR A 78 12.79 3.13 13.31
CA THR A 78 12.67 1.78 12.74
C THR A 78 11.65 1.67 11.61
N MET A 79 10.70 2.59 11.49
CA MET A 79 9.73 2.64 10.39
C MET A 79 10.36 3.34 9.19
N LYS A 80 11.31 2.67 8.54
CA LYS A 80 12.04 3.15 7.35
C LYS A 80 12.30 1.99 6.37
N PRO A 81 12.46 2.28 5.06
CA PRO A 81 12.74 1.24 4.07
C PRO A 81 13.93 0.34 4.44
N GLY A 82 13.81 -0.94 4.15
CA GLY A 82 14.81 -1.98 4.44
C GLY A 82 14.72 -2.59 5.84
N VAL A 83 13.96 -2.02 6.77
CA VAL A 83 13.81 -2.58 8.12
C VAL A 83 12.75 -3.68 8.13
N ASN A 84 13.08 -4.84 8.72
CA ASN A 84 12.11 -5.89 9.00
C ASN A 84 11.41 -5.60 10.34
N ARG A 85 10.09 -5.47 10.32
CA ARG A 85 9.29 -5.13 11.51
C ARG A 85 7.98 -5.92 11.55
N ALA A 86 7.51 -6.18 12.77
CA ALA A 86 6.17 -6.71 13.02
C ALA A 86 5.24 -5.59 13.50
N PHE A 87 4.03 -5.56 12.94
CA PHE A 87 2.95 -4.65 13.27
C PHE A 87 1.82 -5.45 13.91
N TYR A 88 1.61 -5.23 15.21
CA TYR A 88 0.61 -5.91 16.01
C TYR A 88 -0.70 -5.12 16.05
N SER A 89 -1.80 -5.81 16.33
CA SER A 89 -3.12 -5.20 16.51
C SER A 89 -3.54 -4.39 15.28
N ILE A 90 -3.81 -5.07 14.18
CA ILE A 90 -4.14 -4.46 12.88
C ILE A 90 -5.58 -4.73 12.46
N LYS A 91 -6.22 -3.76 11.80
CA LYS A 91 -7.57 -3.88 11.21
C LYS A 91 -7.51 -3.65 9.71
N ARG A 92 -8.16 -4.50 8.92
CA ARG A 92 -8.27 -4.28 7.47
C ARG A 92 -9.08 -3.01 7.19
N LEU A 93 -8.59 -2.19 6.26
CA LEU A 93 -9.31 -1.07 5.69
C LEU A 93 -9.81 -1.45 4.29
N ASP A 94 -11.12 -1.39 4.08
CA ASP A 94 -11.72 -1.68 2.77
C ASP A 94 -11.74 -0.46 1.84
N ASN A 95 -11.24 0.69 2.31
CA ASN A 95 -11.20 1.94 1.57
C ASN A 95 -9.83 2.20 0.93
N SER A 96 -9.81 2.96 -0.16
CA SER A 96 -8.58 3.31 -0.89
C SER A 96 -7.96 4.65 -0.44
N TRP A 97 -7.90 4.91 0.86
CA TRP A 97 -7.39 6.19 1.41
C TRP A 97 -5.89 6.40 1.20
N TRP A 98 -5.16 5.34 0.83
CA TRP A 98 -3.71 5.31 0.65
C TRP A 98 -3.21 5.90 -0.68
N LYS A 99 -4.09 6.21 -1.64
CA LYS A 99 -3.70 6.66 -2.99
C LYS A 99 -3.07 8.06 -2.97
N LYS A 100 -1.78 8.15 -3.35
CA LYS A 100 -1.02 9.41 -3.40
C LYS A 100 -1.67 10.50 -4.26
N GLU A 101 -2.27 10.13 -5.38
CA GLU A 101 -2.99 11.06 -6.28
C GLU A 101 -4.17 11.78 -5.62
N LYS A 102 -4.69 11.25 -4.50
CA LYS A 102 -5.77 11.88 -3.72
C LYS A 102 -5.26 12.70 -2.54
N SER A 103 -3.94 12.87 -2.41
CA SER A 103 -3.38 13.80 -1.43
C SER A 103 -3.75 15.22 -1.85
N GLU A 104 -4.40 15.96 -0.97
CA GLU A 104 -4.61 17.39 -1.17
C GLU A 104 -3.23 18.08 -1.22
N ASP A 105 -3.02 18.91 -2.22
CA ASP A 105 -2.00 19.96 -2.14
C ASP A 105 -2.40 20.91 -1.02
N TYR A 106 -1.42 21.38 -0.25
CA TYR A 106 -1.67 22.28 0.88
C TYR A 106 -2.45 23.52 0.42
N VAL A 107 -3.75 23.56 0.72
CA VAL A 107 -4.58 24.76 0.51
C VAL A 107 -4.19 25.75 1.60
N LYS A 108 -3.44 26.80 1.22
CA LYS A 108 -3.12 27.90 2.14
C LYS A 108 -4.42 28.39 2.78
N PRO A 109 -4.49 28.55 4.12
CA PRO A 109 -5.63 29.19 4.75
C PRO A 109 -5.79 30.59 4.16
N LYS A 110 -6.98 30.93 3.67
CA LYS A 110 -7.29 32.32 3.33
C LYS A 110 -7.27 33.11 4.63
N THR A 111 -6.29 34.01 4.75
CA THR A 111 -6.32 35.06 5.77
C THR A 111 -7.41 36.04 5.35
N ASN A 112 -8.44 36.18 6.17
CA ASN A 112 -9.40 37.29 6.06
C ASN A 112 -8.78 38.57 6.61
#